data_AF-A0A3D2VRE4-F1
#
_entry.id   AF-A0A3D2VRE4-F1
#
_cell.length_a   1.000
_cell.length_b   1.000
_cell.length_c   1.000
_cell.angle_alpha   90.00
_cell.angle_beta   90.00
_cell.angle_gamma   90.00
#
_symmetry.space_group_name_H-M   'P 1'
#
loop_
_entity.id
_entity.type
_entity.pdbx_description
1 polymer ?
#
loop_
_entity_poly.entity_id
_entity_poly.type
_entity_poly.pdbx_seq_one_letter_code
_entity_poly.pdbx_strand_id
1 'polypeptide(L)'
;RAILARCDDSVLTESAFVRRARGYTPQAIRLPRAGPSVLALGGFLKNTVCLTRDDRAYLSPHIGSLDDAETCRALEAAVEHLQRILRIAPERIACDLHPDFPSTRLAARYATKRDLALIAVQHHHAHIAAVMAEHGLQEPVLGLALDGVGLGADGGIWGGELLWVDGAYFERLGHLRPLPLPGGDRAAREPWRLAVAVLHELGRNDEISRRFGTRATLIQQMLDKGINTPGTSSAGRLFDAAAALLGVREINAYEGQAAMELEALACRYGPATPLADGFHLSDDGLLDLLPSLAWLAHGVATGHGAACFHATLARALGEWLAWAGRKSGIRQAAFGGGCFLNRLLTTHLRAYLEKTGWRVFTAAQTPPNDGGLSLGQAWVAILAASA
;
A
#
# COMPACT_ATOMS: atom_id res chain seq x y z
N ARG A 1 -20.03 25.76 -22.23
CA ARG A 1 -18.90 26.22 -21.37
C ARG A 1 -17.78 25.19 -21.46
N ALA A 2 -16.55 25.59 -21.80
CA ALA A 2 -15.42 24.66 -21.91
C ALA A 2 -14.91 24.20 -20.53
N ILE A 3 -14.42 22.97 -20.43
CA ILE A 3 -13.78 22.40 -19.23
C ILE A 3 -12.27 22.64 -19.37
N LEU A 4 -11.71 23.50 -18.52
CA LEU A 4 -10.30 23.92 -18.60
C LEU A 4 -9.33 23.01 -17.85
N ALA A 5 -9.83 22.20 -16.92
CA ALA A 5 -9.03 21.28 -16.13
C ALA A 5 -9.78 19.95 -15.98
N ARG A 6 -9.09 18.84 -16.21
CA ARG A 6 -9.61 17.50 -15.94
C ARG A 6 -9.85 17.35 -14.44
N CYS A 7 -11.00 16.82 -14.07
CA CYS A 7 -11.34 16.55 -12.69
C CYS A 7 -12.38 15.43 -12.63
N ASP A 8 -11.90 14.21 -12.41
CA ASP A 8 -12.76 13.04 -12.20
C ASP A 8 -13.62 13.22 -10.94
N ASP A 9 -14.72 12.48 -10.84
CA ASP A 9 -15.53 12.45 -9.63
C ASP A 9 -14.75 11.88 -8.45
N SER A 10 -14.93 12.48 -7.28
CA SER A 10 -14.42 11.92 -6.03
C SER A 10 -15.20 10.66 -5.67
N VAL A 11 -14.51 9.68 -5.06
CA VAL A 11 -15.11 8.45 -4.58
C VAL A 11 -14.75 8.28 -3.11
N LEU A 12 -15.77 8.19 -2.26
CA LEU A 12 -15.65 7.99 -0.84
C LEU A 12 -16.43 6.73 -0.46
N THR A 13 -15.88 5.92 0.45
CA THR A 13 -16.66 4.98 1.24
C THR A 13 -17.19 5.69 2.48
N GLU A 14 -17.97 4.99 3.31
CA GLU A 14 -18.40 5.52 4.62
C GLU A 14 -17.22 5.88 5.54
N SER A 15 -16.03 5.33 5.31
CA SER A 15 -14.90 5.41 6.23
C SER A 15 -13.61 6.00 5.65
N ALA A 16 -13.48 6.15 4.34
CA ALA A 16 -12.26 6.65 3.71
C ALA A 16 -12.47 7.18 2.28
N PHE A 17 -11.56 8.04 1.83
CA PHE A 17 -11.44 8.33 0.41
C PHE A 17 -10.89 7.11 -0.34
N VAL A 18 -11.52 6.78 -1.48
CA VAL A 18 -10.92 5.91 -2.50
C VAL A 18 -10.21 6.77 -3.55
N ARG A 19 -10.79 7.93 -3.86
CA ARG A 19 -10.29 8.91 -4.81
C ARG A 19 -10.66 10.33 -4.37
N ARG A 20 -9.67 11.18 -4.14
CA ARG A 20 -9.86 12.62 -3.85
C ARG A 20 -9.71 13.43 -5.14
N ALA A 21 -10.80 13.98 -5.66
CA ALA A 21 -10.81 14.78 -6.89
C ALA A 21 -11.89 15.88 -6.82
N ARG A 22 -12.93 15.83 -7.66
CA ARG A 22 -13.99 16.85 -7.75
C ARG A 22 -14.62 17.17 -6.39
N GLY A 23 -14.77 18.45 -6.10
CA GLY A 23 -15.33 18.95 -4.85
C GLY A 23 -14.31 19.09 -3.71
N TYR A 24 -13.13 18.47 -3.81
CA TYR A 24 -12.11 18.50 -2.75
C TYR A 24 -10.77 19.06 -3.21
N THR A 25 -10.43 18.98 -4.49
CA THR A 25 -9.18 19.56 -5.01
C THR A 25 -9.45 20.92 -5.65
N PRO A 26 -8.61 21.94 -5.44
CA PRO A 26 -7.36 21.94 -4.64
C PRO A 26 -7.56 22.49 -3.21
N GLN A 27 -8.57 22.04 -2.45
CA GLN A 27 -8.69 22.43 -1.05
C GLN A 27 -7.46 21.95 -0.26
N ALA A 28 -6.84 22.88 0.45
CA ALA A 28 -5.62 22.64 1.21
C ALA A 28 -5.85 21.66 2.37
N ILE A 29 -4.87 20.78 2.59
CA ILE A 29 -4.69 20.02 3.82
C ILE A 29 -3.72 20.80 4.71
N ARG A 30 -4.09 21.01 5.97
CA ARG A 30 -3.24 21.69 6.96
C ARG A 30 -2.11 20.76 7.39
N LEU A 31 -0.87 21.23 7.32
CA LEU A 31 0.31 20.52 7.78
C LEU A 31 0.65 20.89 9.24
N PRO A 32 1.40 20.03 9.96
CA PRO A 32 1.77 20.27 11.36
C PRO A 32 2.70 21.49 11.55
N ARG A 33 3.50 21.82 10.54
CA ARG A 33 4.41 22.98 10.53
C ARG A 33 4.56 23.54 9.12
N ALA A 34 5.03 24.79 9.06
CA ALA A 34 5.50 25.38 7.81
C ALA A 34 6.89 24.87 7.42
N GLY A 35 7.19 24.90 6.12
CA GLY A 35 8.48 24.52 5.56
C GLY A 35 8.66 25.01 4.13
N PRO A 36 9.74 24.57 3.45
CA PRO A 36 9.97 24.91 2.05
C PRO A 36 8.81 24.43 1.18
N SER A 37 8.54 25.14 0.10
CA SER A 37 7.59 24.71 -0.92
C SER A 37 8.10 23.44 -1.61
N VAL A 38 7.34 22.36 -1.58
CA VAL A 38 7.69 21.08 -2.19
C VAL A 38 6.69 20.74 -3.30
N LEU A 39 7.21 20.31 -4.45
CA LEU A 39 6.43 19.60 -5.47
C LEU A 39 6.72 18.10 -5.37
N ALA A 40 5.74 17.32 -4.90
CA ALA A 40 5.81 15.87 -4.82
C ALA A 40 5.01 15.22 -5.95
N LEU A 41 5.61 14.26 -6.65
CA LEU A 41 5.11 13.74 -7.93
C LEU A 41 4.29 12.44 -7.81
N GLY A 42 4.17 11.86 -6.61
CA GLY A 42 3.38 10.65 -6.36
C GLY A 42 4.01 9.37 -6.92
N GLY A 43 3.21 8.31 -6.93
CA GLY A 43 3.60 6.97 -7.39
C GLY A 43 3.17 6.69 -8.83
N PHE A 44 3.16 5.41 -9.20
CA PHE A 44 2.73 4.96 -10.54
C PHE A 44 1.21 4.81 -10.65
N LEU A 45 0.59 4.13 -9.70
CA LEU A 45 -0.85 3.88 -9.70
C LEU A 45 -1.59 5.06 -9.06
N LYS A 46 -2.82 5.29 -9.53
CA LYS A 46 -3.76 6.28 -8.95
C LYS A 46 -3.13 7.65 -8.66
N ASN A 47 -2.20 8.06 -9.50
CA ASN A 47 -1.28 9.15 -9.26
C ASN A 47 -2.01 10.47 -8.95
N THR A 48 -1.42 11.20 -8.01
CA THR A 48 -1.69 12.61 -7.70
C THR A 48 -0.36 13.32 -7.51
N VAL A 49 -0.33 14.64 -7.72
CA VAL A 49 0.79 15.49 -7.29
C VAL A 49 0.37 16.32 -6.09
N CYS A 50 1.35 16.70 -5.27
CA CYS A 50 1.15 17.61 -4.14
C CYS A 50 2.10 18.79 -4.26
N LEU A 51 1.57 20.00 -4.15
CA LEU A 51 2.36 21.23 -4.04
C LEU A 51 2.13 21.83 -2.66
N THR A 52 3.18 22.24 -1.95
CA THR A 52 3.05 22.84 -0.61
C THR A 52 3.42 24.33 -0.62
N ARG A 53 2.86 25.09 0.31
CA ARG A 53 3.32 26.44 0.68
C ARG A 53 2.99 26.68 2.14
N ASP A 54 3.97 27.20 2.88
CA ASP A 54 3.88 27.36 4.33
C ASP A 54 3.50 26.01 4.97
N ASP A 55 2.39 25.98 5.69
CA ASP A 55 1.81 24.84 6.40
C ASP A 55 0.58 24.28 5.67
N ARG A 56 0.54 24.39 4.34
CA ARG A 56 -0.57 23.90 3.50
C ARG A 56 -0.07 23.01 2.38
N ALA A 57 -0.74 21.88 2.20
CA ALA A 57 -0.53 20.95 1.09
C ALA A 57 -1.73 20.96 0.14
N TYR A 58 -1.48 21.10 -1.16
CA TYR A 58 -2.50 21.15 -2.20
C TYR A 58 -2.31 19.97 -3.14
N LEU A 59 -3.22 19.00 -3.09
CA LEU A 59 -3.20 17.86 -4.00
C LEU A 59 -3.90 18.21 -5.31
N SER A 60 -3.38 17.71 -6.43
CA SER A 60 -4.08 17.69 -7.70
C SER A 60 -5.31 16.78 -7.63
N PRO A 61 -6.27 16.93 -8.56
CA PRO A 61 -7.19 15.84 -8.86
C PRO A 61 -6.44 14.56 -9.21
N HIS A 62 -7.15 13.43 -9.11
CA HIS A 62 -6.68 12.13 -9.59
C HIS A 62 -6.30 12.18 -11.07
N ILE A 63 -5.09 11.73 -11.39
CA ILE A 63 -4.55 11.68 -12.76
C ILE A 63 -4.82 10.30 -13.37
N GLY A 64 -4.65 9.23 -12.59
CA GLY A 64 -4.81 7.85 -13.02
C GLY A 64 -3.52 7.03 -12.88
N SER A 65 -3.45 5.87 -13.51
CA SER A 65 -2.21 5.10 -13.62
C SER A 65 -1.31 5.72 -14.69
N LEU A 66 0.00 5.74 -14.47
CA LEU A 66 0.97 6.30 -15.42
C LEU A 66 1.47 5.24 -16.43
N ASP A 67 0.56 4.47 -17.01
CA ASP A 67 0.83 3.32 -17.87
C ASP A 67 0.74 3.62 -19.37
N ASP A 68 0.40 4.86 -19.74
CA ASP A 68 0.36 5.31 -21.13
C ASP A 68 0.84 6.77 -21.32
N ALA A 69 0.96 7.18 -22.57
CA ALA A 69 1.46 8.51 -22.92
C ALA A 69 0.47 9.64 -22.59
N GLU A 70 -0.82 9.35 -22.54
CA GLU A 70 -1.86 10.34 -22.23
C GLU A 70 -1.84 10.71 -20.74
N THR A 71 -1.79 9.72 -19.87
CA THR A 71 -1.69 9.89 -18.41
C THR A 71 -0.37 10.55 -18.00
N CYS A 72 0.73 10.23 -18.69
CA CYS A 72 2.00 10.94 -18.50
C CYS A 72 1.92 12.43 -18.89
N ARG A 73 1.26 12.77 -20.01
CA ARG A 73 1.02 14.18 -20.39
C ARG A 73 0.08 14.87 -19.41
N ALA A 74 -0.94 14.17 -18.92
CA ALA A 74 -1.86 14.70 -17.91
C ALA A 74 -1.15 15.03 -16.60
N LEU A 75 -0.16 14.23 -16.19
CA LEU A 75 0.72 14.52 -15.06
C LEU A 75 1.50 15.83 -15.27
N GLU A 76 2.19 15.98 -16.41
CA GLU A 76 2.95 17.20 -16.72
C GLU A 76 2.03 18.44 -16.71
N ALA A 77 0.86 18.34 -17.34
CA ALA A 77 -0.13 19.42 -17.36
C ALA A 77 -0.69 19.74 -15.96
N ALA A 78 -0.88 18.73 -15.10
CA ALA A 78 -1.34 18.95 -13.72
C ALA A 78 -0.30 19.71 -12.88
N VAL A 79 0.98 19.37 -13.03
CA VAL A 79 2.10 20.07 -12.37
C VAL A 79 2.15 21.55 -12.78
N GLU A 80 2.06 21.83 -14.07
CA GLU A 80 2.06 23.22 -14.59
C GLU A 80 0.82 23.99 -14.15
N HIS A 81 -0.35 23.35 -14.22
CA HIS A 81 -1.61 23.94 -13.82
C HIS A 81 -1.60 24.33 -12.34
N LEU A 82 -1.18 23.43 -11.46
CA LEU A 82 -1.21 23.63 -10.01
C LEU A 82 -0.29 24.77 -9.57
N GLN A 83 0.94 24.82 -10.10
CA GLN A 83 1.87 25.93 -9.85
C GLN A 83 1.30 27.27 -10.30
N ARG A 84 0.69 27.31 -11.50
CA ARG A 84 0.12 28.55 -12.07
C ARG A 84 -1.07 29.07 -11.27
N ILE A 85 -2.02 28.21 -10.88
CA ILE A 85 -3.22 28.66 -10.16
C ILE A 85 -2.90 29.07 -8.72
N LEU A 86 -1.96 28.37 -8.06
CA LEU A 86 -1.58 28.67 -6.67
C LEU A 86 -0.50 29.75 -6.57
N ARG A 87 0.16 30.08 -7.69
CA ARG A 87 1.33 30.98 -7.78
C ARG A 87 2.42 30.54 -6.81
N ILE A 88 2.75 29.26 -6.85
CA ILE A 88 3.78 28.64 -6.01
C ILE A 88 4.89 28.15 -6.94
N ALA A 89 6.12 28.55 -6.65
CA ALA A 89 7.32 27.98 -7.24
C ALA A 89 7.94 27.03 -6.21
N PRO A 90 8.13 25.73 -6.53
CA PRO A 90 8.72 24.78 -5.58
C PRO A 90 10.19 25.09 -5.34
N GLU A 91 10.62 24.91 -4.09
CA GLU A 91 12.00 24.98 -3.61
C GLU A 91 12.64 23.59 -3.56
N ARG A 92 11.82 22.53 -3.48
CA ARG A 92 12.26 21.12 -3.50
C ARG A 92 11.33 20.27 -4.34
N ILE A 93 11.86 19.18 -4.89
CA ILE A 93 11.11 18.16 -5.62
C ILE A 93 11.15 16.85 -4.83
N ALA A 94 10.02 16.15 -4.72
CA ALA A 94 9.95 14.83 -4.11
C ALA A 94 9.36 13.80 -5.07
N CYS A 95 9.84 12.56 -5.00
CA CYS A 95 9.32 11.46 -5.80
C CYS A 95 9.40 10.13 -5.05
N ASP A 96 8.82 9.09 -5.64
CA ASP A 96 9.01 7.72 -5.17
C ASP A 96 10.48 7.29 -5.32
N LEU A 97 10.92 6.35 -4.49
CA LEU A 97 12.24 5.73 -4.60
C LEU A 97 12.41 4.94 -5.90
N HIS A 98 11.31 4.48 -6.52
CA HIS A 98 11.37 3.72 -7.77
C HIS A 98 11.93 4.57 -8.92
N PRO A 99 13.08 4.21 -9.52
CA PRO A 99 13.76 5.05 -10.51
C PRO A 99 13.00 5.14 -11.84
N ASP A 100 12.33 4.05 -12.25
CA ASP A 100 11.72 3.96 -13.57
C ASP A 100 10.30 4.54 -13.69
N PHE A 101 9.68 4.98 -12.58
CA PHE A 101 8.34 5.55 -12.66
C PHE A 101 8.35 6.82 -13.53
N PRO A 102 7.33 7.03 -14.39
CA PRO A 102 7.22 8.27 -15.15
C PRO A 102 7.19 9.52 -14.26
N SER A 103 6.60 9.42 -13.06
CA SER A 103 6.62 10.47 -12.04
C SER A 103 8.04 10.77 -11.54
N THR A 104 8.84 9.75 -11.23
CA THR A 104 10.25 9.88 -10.81
C THR A 104 11.12 10.49 -11.93
N ARG A 105 10.95 10.03 -13.17
CA ARG A 105 11.66 10.59 -14.33
C ARG A 105 11.26 12.04 -14.60
N LEU A 106 9.99 12.40 -14.39
CA LEU A 106 9.54 13.78 -14.48
C LEU A 106 10.15 14.64 -13.36
N ALA A 107 10.17 14.14 -12.13
CA ALA A 107 10.77 14.79 -10.97
C ALA A 107 12.25 15.12 -11.22
N ALA A 108 13.02 14.14 -11.70
CA ALA A 108 14.43 14.34 -12.06
C ALA A 108 14.63 15.43 -13.14
N ARG A 109 13.84 15.38 -14.22
CA ARG A 109 13.89 16.42 -15.27
C ARG A 109 13.56 17.81 -14.72
N TYR A 110 12.56 17.92 -13.84
CA TYR A 110 12.16 19.17 -13.21
C TYR A 110 13.23 19.72 -12.27
N ALA A 111 13.83 18.85 -11.45
CA ALA A 111 14.90 19.18 -10.53
C ALA A 111 16.13 19.71 -11.28
N THR A 112 16.61 19.00 -12.30
CA THR A 112 17.76 19.43 -13.12
C THR A 112 17.49 20.75 -13.85
N LYS A 113 16.32 20.91 -14.46
CA LYS A 113 15.99 22.13 -15.22
C LYS A 113 15.94 23.40 -14.35
N ARG A 114 15.66 23.25 -13.06
CA ARG A 114 15.44 24.38 -12.13
C ARG A 114 16.49 24.45 -11.02
N ASP A 115 17.50 23.60 -11.05
CA ASP A 115 18.53 23.48 -10.02
C ASP A 115 17.93 23.31 -8.61
N LEU A 116 16.98 22.38 -8.48
CA LEU A 116 16.28 22.08 -7.22
C LEU A 116 16.73 20.75 -6.64
N ALA A 117 16.74 20.64 -5.32
CA ALA A 117 16.98 19.38 -4.63
C ALA A 117 15.88 18.35 -4.97
N LEU A 118 16.31 17.14 -5.35
CA LEU A 118 15.44 15.98 -5.57
C LEU A 118 15.53 15.03 -4.38
N ILE A 119 14.40 14.80 -3.71
CA ILE A 119 14.30 13.93 -2.55
C ILE A 119 13.51 12.68 -2.95
N ALA A 120 14.20 11.55 -3.04
CA ALA A 120 13.56 10.25 -3.22
C ALA A 120 13.02 9.77 -1.86
N VAL A 121 11.74 9.42 -1.82
CA VAL A 121 11.05 8.97 -0.61
C VAL A 121 10.57 7.54 -0.81
N GLN A 122 10.85 6.68 0.17
CA GLN A 122 10.44 5.29 0.11
C GLN A 122 8.90 5.18 0.14
N HIS A 123 8.35 4.31 -0.71
CA HIS A 123 6.92 4.21 -0.96
C HIS A 123 6.07 3.98 0.31
N HIS A 124 6.46 3.03 1.14
CA HIS A 124 5.72 2.66 2.35
C HIS A 124 5.89 3.71 3.46
N HIS A 125 7.08 4.32 3.56
CA HIS A 125 7.30 5.50 4.41
C HIS A 125 6.41 6.66 3.99
N ALA A 126 6.25 6.92 2.69
CA ALA A 126 5.33 7.95 2.19
C ALA A 126 3.86 7.66 2.55
N HIS A 127 3.40 6.40 2.49
CA HIS A 127 2.05 6.05 2.96
C HIS A 127 1.83 6.42 4.43
N ILE A 128 2.79 6.08 5.30
CA ILE A 128 2.70 6.40 6.74
C ILE A 128 2.84 7.91 6.99
N ALA A 129 3.78 8.57 6.30
CA ALA A 129 4.01 9.99 6.40
C ALA A 129 2.78 10.81 5.95
N ALA A 130 2.00 10.32 4.99
CA ALA A 130 0.75 10.97 4.57
C ALA A 130 -0.26 11.03 5.74
N VAL A 131 -0.41 9.92 6.47
CA VAL A 131 -1.26 9.84 7.67
C VAL A 131 -0.72 10.74 8.77
N MET A 132 0.60 10.74 9.01
CA MET A 132 1.20 11.63 10.00
C MET A 132 0.95 13.11 9.68
N ALA A 133 1.09 13.50 8.41
CA ALA A 133 0.92 14.87 7.95
C ALA A 133 -0.51 15.39 8.20
N GLU A 134 -1.53 14.63 7.81
CA GLU A 134 -2.92 15.09 7.94
C GLU A 134 -3.45 15.06 9.38
N HIS A 135 -2.85 14.24 10.25
CA HIS A 135 -3.24 14.11 11.66
C HIS A 135 -2.40 14.97 12.62
N GLY A 136 -1.41 15.73 12.13
CA GLY A 136 -0.60 16.56 13.01
C GLY A 136 0.48 15.80 13.78
N LEU A 137 0.81 14.56 13.40
CA LEU A 137 1.70 13.69 14.17
C LEU A 137 3.15 14.08 13.96
N GLN A 138 3.82 14.47 15.05
CA GLN A 138 5.22 14.85 15.07
C GLN A 138 6.09 13.93 15.93
N GLU A 139 5.47 13.12 16.79
CA GLU A 139 6.15 12.09 17.57
C GLU A 139 6.28 10.79 16.75
N PRO A 140 7.26 9.92 17.07
CA PRO A 140 7.40 8.63 16.42
C PRO A 140 6.13 7.77 16.48
N VAL A 141 5.86 7.06 15.38
CA VAL A 141 4.73 6.13 15.25
C VAL A 141 5.21 4.76 14.77
N LEU A 142 4.43 3.73 15.10
CA LEU A 142 4.52 2.43 14.44
C LEU A 142 3.60 2.45 13.20
N GLY A 143 4.21 2.47 12.02
CA GLY A 143 3.52 2.46 10.75
C GLY A 143 3.27 1.04 10.28
N LEU A 144 2.00 0.67 10.08
CA LEU A 144 1.64 -0.57 9.40
C LEU A 144 1.32 -0.23 7.94
N ALA A 145 2.21 -0.61 7.02
CA ALA A 145 2.12 -0.27 5.61
C ALA A 145 1.75 -1.52 4.78
N LEU A 146 0.47 -1.65 4.43
CA LEU A 146 -0.08 -2.81 3.73
C LEU A 146 -0.58 -2.42 2.34
N ASP A 147 0.08 -2.91 1.30
CA ASP A 147 -0.16 -2.51 -0.08
C ASP A 147 0.02 -3.67 -1.08
N GLY A 148 -0.26 -3.39 -2.35
CA GLY A 148 -0.03 -4.30 -3.45
C GLY A 148 1.45 -4.44 -3.82
N VAL A 149 2.16 -3.34 -4.04
CA VAL A 149 3.57 -3.35 -4.42
C VAL A 149 4.20 -1.98 -4.19
N GLY A 150 5.41 -1.96 -3.65
CA GLY A 150 6.30 -0.81 -3.69
C GLY A 150 7.76 -1.24 -3.62
N LEU A 151 8.66 -0.45 -4.21
CA LEU A 151 10.09 -0.74 -4.18
C LEU A 151 10.63 -0.61 -2.74
N GLY A 152 11.23 -1.69 -2.26
CA GLY A 152 11.92 -1.72 -0.98
C GLY A 152 13.23 -0.95 -1.02
N ALA A 153 13.65 -0.44 0.15
CA ALA A 153 14.97 0.19 0.26
C ALA A 153 16.13 -0.78 0.03
N ASP A 154 15.87 -2.08 0.16
CA ASP A 154 16.75 -3.21 -0.15
C ASP A 154 16.65 -3.69 -1.61
N GLY A 155 15.85 -2.99 -2.45
CA GLY A 155 15.55 -3.41 -3.82
C GLY A 155 14.49 -4.52 -3.93
N GLY A 156 13.93 -4.97 -2.82
CA GLY A 156 12.88 -5.99 -2.79
C GLY A 156 11.49 -5.46 -3.17
N ILE A 157 10.52 -6.38 -3.28
CA ILE A 157 9.11 -6.06 -3.58
C ILE A 157 8.33 -6.04 -2.27
N TRP A 158 8.15 -4.85 -1.70
CA TRP A 158 7.46 -4.65 -0.42
C TRP A 158 5.95 -4.49 -0.62
N GLY A 159 5.21 -4.61 0.49
CA GLY A 159 3.76 -4.38 0.54
C GLY A 159 3.10 -4.90 1.83
N GLY A 160 3.87 -5.29 2.83
CA GLY A 160 3.37 -5.80 4.09
C GLY A 160 4.41 -5.56 5.16
N GLU A 161 4.60 -4.30 5.51
CA GLU A 161 5.74 -3.84 6.30
C GLU A 161 5.28 -3.25 7.64
N LEU A 162 6.05 -3.52 8.68
CA LEU A 162 5.96 -2.83 9.95
C LEU A 162 7.15 -1.88 10.08
N LEU A 163 6.86 -0.59 10.15
CA LEU A 163 7.84 0.49 10.16
C LEU A 163 7.83 1.21 11.50
N TRP A 164 8.99 1.62 11.97
CA TRP A 164 9.10 2.75 12.89
C TRP A 164 9.30 4.01 12.05
N VAL A 165 8.51 5.05 12.27
CA VAL A 165 8.59 6.30 11.49
C VAL A 165 8.69 7.49 12.43
N ASP A 166 9.72 8.30 12.22
CA ASP A 166 9.97 9.55 12.92
C ASP A 166 10.32 10.65 11.92
N GLY A 167 9.32 11.45 11.58
CA GLY A 167 9.44 12.52 10.59
C GLY A 167 9.94 12.04 9.23
N ALA A 168 11.13 12.50 8.83
CA ALA A 168 11.76 12.16 7.56
C ALA A 168 12.51 10.81 7.57
N TYR A 169 12.55 10.14 8.72
CA TYR A 169 13.29 8.89 8.90
C TYR A 169 12.32 7.72 9.13
N PHE A 170 12.73 6.54 8.67
CA PHE A 170 12.03 5.30 8.96
C PHE A 170 13.03 4.16 9.17
N GLU A 171 12.60 3.17 9.94
CA GLU A 171 13.27 1.88 10.10
C GLU A 171 12.26 0.76 9.80
N ARG A 172 12.66 -0.25 9.05
CA ARG A 172 11.84 -1.45 8.82
C ARG A 172 12.03 -2.39 10.02
N LEU A 173 11.02 -2.46 10.88
CA LEU A 173 11.05 -3.31 12.08
C LEU A 173 10.69 -4.77 11.79
N GLY A 174 9.97 -5.01 10.70
CA GLY A 174 9.54 -6.35 10.30
C GLY A 174 8.80 -6.35 8.98
N HIS A 175 8.59 -7.53 8.43
CA HIS A 175 7.76 -7.72 7.24
C HIS A 175 6.95 -9.02 7.26
N LEU A 176 5.95 -9.12 6.40
CA LEU A 176 5.29 -10.40 6.10
C LEU A 176 6.30 -11.36 5.49
N ARG A 177 6.16 -12.66 5.77
CA ARG A 177 6.93 -13.72 5.11
C ARG A 177 6.88 -13.52 3.59
N PRO A 178 8.04 -13.43 2.91
CA PRO A 178 8.06 -13.32 1.47
C PRO A 178 7.43 -14.54 0.79
N LEU A 179 6.48 -14.31 -0.11
CA LEU A 179 5.94 -15.32 -1.02
C LEU A 179 6.61 -15.20 -2.39
N PRO A 180 6.90 -16.32 -3.08
CA PRO A 180 7.42 -16.24 -4.45
C PRO A 180 6.34 -15.75 -5.42
N LEU A 181 6.72 -14.85 -6.33
CA LEU A 181 5.87 -14.29 -7.39
C LEU A 181 6.21 -14.89 -8.77
N PRO A 182 5.70 -16.09 -9.12
CA PRO A 182 6.05 -16.70 -10.39
C PRO A 182 5.47 -15.92 -11.58
N GLY A 183 6.37 -15.27 -12.33
CA GLY A 183 6.05 -14.38 -13.44
C GLY A 183 5.87 -12.91 -13.06
N GLY A 184 6.33 -12.49 -11.87
CA GLY A 184 6.34 -11.10 -11.43
C GLY A 184 4.94 -10.47 -11.48
N ASP A 185 4.79 -9.37 -12.21
CA ASP A 185 3.52 -8.62 -12.35
C ASP A 185 2.34 -9.47 -12.82
N ARG A 186 2.59 -10.58 -13.54
CA ARG A 186 1.53 -11.50 -13.95
C ARG A 186 0.82 -12.12 -12.75
N ALA A 187 1.51 -12.34 -11.63
CA ALA A 187 0.92 -12.91 -10.42
C ALA A 187 -0.16 -12.02 -9.80
N ALA A 188 -0.09 -10.69 -9.97
CA ALA A 188 -1.14 -9.77 -9.52
C ALA A 188 -2.41 -9.84 -10.41
N ARG A 189 -2.25 -10.17 -11.70
CA ARG A 189 -3.37 -10.36 -12.64
C ARG A 189 -3.91 -11.78 -12.63
N GLU A 190 -3.09 -12.75 -12.25
CA GLU A 190 -3.41 -14.18 -12.24
C GLU A 190 -3.21 -14.76 -10.82
N PRO A 191 -4.05 -14.40 -9.82
CA PRO A 191 -3.96 -14.91 -8.45
C PRO A 191 -3.76 -16.42 -8.29
N TRP A 192 -4.24 -17.25 -9.23
CA TRP A 192 -3.99 -18.70 -9.21
C TRP A 192 -2.51 -19.06 -9.15
N ARG A 193 -1.62 -18.21 -9.70
CA ARG A 193 -0.16 -18.38 -9.63
C ARG A 193 0.36 -18.32 -8.19
N LEU A 194 -0.22 -17.47 -7.36
CA LEU A 194 0.12 -17.35 -5.93
C LEU A 194 -0.38 -18.55 -5.15
N ALA A 195 -1.56 -19.08 -5.48
CA ALA A 195 -2.03 -20.33 -4.89
C ALA A 195 -1.08 -21.51 -5.23
N VAL A 196 -0.57 -21.57 -6.46
CA VAL A 196 0.47 -22.56 -6.84
C VAL A 196 1.75 -22.37 -6.03
N ALA A 197 2.23 -21.13 -5.90
CA ALA A 197 3.38 -20.79 -5.06
C ALA A 197 3.19 -21.24 -3.59
N VAL A 198 2.01 -21.00 -3.02
CA VAL A 198 1.71 -21.44 -1.64
C VAL A 198 1.68 -22.97 -1.54
N LEU A 199 1.01 -23.67 -2.47
CA LEU A 199 0.99 -25.14 -2.44
C LEU A 199 2.40 -25.73 -2.56
N HIS A 200 3.27 -25.10 -3.37
CA HIS A 200 4.67 -25.49 -3.51
C HIS A 200 5.46 -25.29 -2.22
N GLU A 201 5.36 -24.12 -1.58
CA GLU A 201 5.97 -23.83 -0.26
C GLU A 201 5.50 -24.80 0.82
N LEU A 202 4.25 -25.28 0.74
CA LEU A 202 3.68 -26.28 1.65
C LEU A 202 4.11 -27.73 1.32
N GLY A 203 4.87 -27.96 0.25
CA GLY A 203 5.24 -29.29 -0.22
C GLY A 203 4.09 -30.09 -0.85
N ARG A 204 2.95 -29.44 -1.14
CA ARG A 204 1.71 -30.04 -1.66
C ARG A 204 1.68 -30.06 -3.19
N ASN A 205 2.80 -30.47 -3.78
CA ASN A 205 3.05 -30.41 -5.23
C ASN A 205 2.10 -31.30 -6.05
N ASP A 206 1.63 -32.41 -5.48
CA ASP A 206 0.66 -33.32 -6.10
C ASP A 206 -0.70 -32.65 -6.35
N GLU A 207 -1.02 -31.58 -5.59
CA GLU A 207 -2.29 -30.88 -5.70
C GLU A 207 -2.31 -29.84 -6.82
N ILE A 208 -1.13 -29.33 -7.20
CA ILE A 208 -0.99 -28.21 -8.15
C ILE A 208 -1.68 -28.55 -9.48
N SER A 209 -1.28 -29.67 -10.08
CA SER A 209 -1.85 -30.13 -11.36
C SER A 209 -3.32 -30.53 -11.22
N ARG A 210 -3.73 -31.05 -10.06
CA ARG A 210 -5.12 -31.46 -9.78
C ARG A 210 -6.06 -30.25 -9.72
N ARG A 211 -5.63 -29.15 -9.12
CA ARG A 211 -6.46 -27.93 -8.95
C ARG A 211 -6.43 -27.01 -10.15
N PHE A 212 -5.26 -26.82 -10.75
CA PHE A 212 -5.05 -25.78 -11.76
C PHE A 212 -4.77 -26.32 -13.16
N GLY A 213 -4.74 -27.65 -13.32
CA GLY A 213 -4.48 -28.32 -14.58
C GLY A 213 -3.01 -28.23 -15.02
N THR A 214 -2.74 -28.69 -16.24
CA THR A 214 -1.39 -28.77 -16.82
C THR A 214 -0.72 -27.41 -17.02
N ARG A 215 -1.49 -26.31 -17.10
CA ARG A 215 -0.95 -24.94 -17.16
C ARG A 215 -0.08 -24.60 -15.95
N ALA A 216 -0.34 -25.23 -14.79
CA ALA A 216 0.41 -24.98 -13.57
C ALA A 216 1.74 -25.73 -13.51
N THR A 217 1.96 -26.74 -14.37
CA THR A 217 3.22 -27.49 -14.42
C THR A 217 4.40 -26.57 -14.75
N LEU A 218 4.23 -25.62 -15.68
CA LEU A 218 5.28 -24.64 -15.99
C LEU A 218 5.58 -23.73 -14.79
N ILE A 219 4.56 -23.34 -14.04
CA ILE A 219 4.72 -22.50 -12.85
C ILE A 219 5.46 -23.25 -11.74
N GLN A 220 5.12 -24.52 -11.53
CA GLN A 220 5.84 -25.38 -10.60
C GLN A 220 7.32 -25.51 -10.99
N GLN A 221 7.63 -25.73 -12.28
CA GLN A 221 9.02 -25.77 -12.75
C GLN A 221 9.77 -24.45 -12.56
N MET A 222 9.08 -23.30 -12.70
CA MET A 222 9.68 -22.00 -12.41
C MET A 222 10.05 -21.88 -10.93
N LEU A 223 9.17 -22.34 -10.03
CA LEU A 223 9.39 -22.35 -8.59
C LEU A 223 10.54 -23.30 -8.19
N ASP A 224 10.55 -24.53 -8.72
CA ASP A 224 11.61 -25.51 -8.47
C ASP A 224 13.01 -24.98 -8.84
N LYS A 225 13.09 -24.19 -9.91
CA LYS A 225 14.35 -23.63 -10.44
C LYS A 225 14.65 -22.21 -9.96
N GLY A 226 13.74 -21.56 -9.24
CA GLY A 226 13.86 -20.16 -8.84
C GLY A 226 13.93 -19.16 -10.01
N ILE A 227 13.30 -19.47 -11.16
CA ILE A 227 13.39 -18.66 -12.38
C ILE A 227 12.19 -17.70 -12.46
N ASN A 228 12.45 -16.39 -12.49
CA ASN A 228 11.42 -15.34 -12.55
C ASN A 228 10.38 -15.49 -11.42
N THR A 229 10.85 -15.81 -10.22
CA THR A 229 10.05 -15.96 -8.99
C THR A 229 10.56 -15.05 -7.88
N PRO A 230 10.63 -13.71 -8.08
CA PRO A 230 11.09 -12.82 -7.02
C PRO A 230 10.19 -12.95 -5.78
N GLY A 231 10.78 -12.80 -4.59
CA GLY A 231 10.03 -12.79 -3.34
C GLY A 231 9.31 -11.46 -3.12
N THR A 232 8.13 -11.51 -2.49
CA THR A 232 7.40 -10.30 -2.06
C THR A 232 6.81 -10.46 -0.67
N SER A 233 6.91 -9.41 0.14
CA SER A 233 6.19 -9.29 1.42
C SER A 233 4.80 -8.66 1.26
N SER A 234 4.26 -8.59 0.04
CA SER A 234 3.01 -7.89 -0.24
C SER A 234 1.77 -8.49 0.45
N ALA A 235 1.08 -7.66 1.23
CA ALA A 235 -0.22 -7.99 1.79
C ALA A 235 -1.28 -8.15 0.69
N GLY A 236 -1.23 -7.34 -0.37
CA GLY A 236 -2.12 -7.50 -1.52
C GLY A 236 -1.97 -8.87 -2.18
N ARG A 237 -0.73 -9.38 -2.31
CA ARG A 237 -0.47 -10.73 -2.83
C ARG A 237 -0.89 -11.83 -1.85
N LEU A 238 -0.80 -11.58 -0.54
CA LEU A 238 -1.36 -12.48 0.46
C LEU A 238 -2.89 -12.61 0.32
N PHE A 239 -3.61 -11.50 0.11
CA PHE A 239 -5.05 -11.52 -0.18
C PHE A 239 -5.37 -12.28 -1.47
N ASP A 240 -4.62 -12.03 -2.55
CA ASP A 240 -4.77 -12.73 -3.83
C ASP A 240 -4.56 -14.25 -3.66
N ALA A 241 -3.54 -14.66 -2.89
CA ALA A 241 -3.27 -16.06 -2.60
C ALA A 241 -4.43 -16.73 -1.84
N ALA A 242 -4.95 -16.08 -0.79
CA ALA A 242 -6.09 -16.57 -0.02
C ALA A 242 -7.35 -16.69 -0.90
N ALA A 243 -7.64 -15.69 -1.72
CA ALA A 243 -8.77 -15.70 -2.65
C ALA A 243 -8.66 -16.82 -3.69
N ALA A 244 -7.48 -17.04 -4.26
CA ALA A 244 -7.24 -18.10 -5.23
C ALA A 244 -7.34 -19.50 -4.61
N LEU A 245 -6.81 -19.72 -3.39
CA LEU A 245 -6.94 -20.99 -2.68
C LEU A 245 -8.39 -21.37 -2.36
N LEU A 246 -9.23 -20.37 -2.10
CA LEU A 246 -10.66 -20.52 -1.85
C LEU A 246 -11.53 -20.60 -3.12
N GLY A 247 -10.91 -20.52 -4.30
CA GLY A 247 -11.60 -20.57 -5.58
C GLY A 247 -12.44 -19.31 -5.89
N VAL A 248 -12.15 -18.17 -5.26
CA VAL A 248 -12.89 -16.91 -5.46
C VAL A 248 -12.58 -16.32 -6.84
N ARG A 249 -11.29 -16.21 -7.16
CA ARG A 249 -10.83 -15.57 -8.39
C ARG A 249 -9.48 -16.13 -8.80
N GLU A 250 -9.39 -16.59 -10.04
CA GLU A 250 -8.13 -17.02 -10.62
C GLU A 250 -7.45 -15.91 -11.43
N ILE A 251 -8.23 -15.09 -12.14
CA ILE A 251 -7.75 -14.03 -13.02
C ILE A 251 -8.50 -12.74 -12.70
N ASN A 252 -7.76 -11.69 -12.35
CA ASN A 252 -8.27 -10.36 -12.09
C ASN A 252 -8.48 -9.58 -13.40
N ALA A 253 -9.64 -8.93 -13.53
CA ALA A 253 -9.95 -8.01 -14.61
C ALA A 253 -9.45 -6.58 -14.31
N TYR A 254 -9.30 -6.24 -13.02
CA TYR A 254 -8.76 -4.98 -12.54
C TYR A 254 -8.00 -5.17 -11.23
N GLU A 255 -7.18 -4.19 -10.87
CA GLU A 255 -6.31 -4.25 -9.70
C GLU A 255 -7.14 -4.32 -8.39
N GLY A 256 -6.78 -5.27 -7.53
CA GLY A 256 -7.44 -5.50 -6.24
C GLY A 256 -8.73 -6.33 -6.29
N GLN A 257 -9.17 -6.81 -7.46
CA GLN A 257 -10.46 -7.51 -7.60
C GLN A 257 -10.61 -8.71 -6.64
N ALA A 258 -9.66 -9.65 -6.64
CA ALA A 258 -9.74 -10.84 -5.78
C ALA A 258 -9.81 -10.48 -4.28
N ALA A 259 -9.04 -9.48 -3.84
CA ALA A 259 -9.07 -8.99 -2.47
C ALA A 259 -10.43 -8.37 -2.09
N MET A 260 -11.02 -7.56 -2.98
CA MET A 260 -12.35 -6.97 -2.80
C MET A 260 -13.45 -8.04 -2.75
N GLU A 261 -13.41 -9.02 -3.64
CA GLU A 261 -14.38 -10.13 -3.66
C GLU A 261 -14.27 -10.99 -2.39
N LEU A 262 -13.04 -11.22 -1.90
CA LEU A 262 -12.79 -11.94 -0.65
C LEU A 262 -13.34 -11.18 0.56
N GLU A 263 -13.14 -9.86 0.63
CA GLU A 263 -13.73 -9.02 1.68
C GLU A 263 -15.27 -9.10 1.66
N ALA A 264 -15.88 -9.02 0.47
CA ALA A 264 -17.32 -9.08 0.32
C ALA A 264 -17.89 -10.44 0.78
N LEU A 265 -17.18 -11.54 0.52
CA LEU A 265 -17.53 -12.87 1.02
C LEU A 265 -17.43 -12.96 2.54
N ALA A 266 -16.35 -12.43 3.13
CA ALA A 266 -16.18 -12.37 4.58
C ALA A 266 -17.29 -11.54 5.25
N CYS A 267 -17.63 -10.38 4.68
CA CYS A 267 -18.72 -9.54 5.18
C CYS A 267 -20.08 -10.24 5.13
N ARG A 268 -20.37 -10.98 4.04
CA ARG A 268 -21.63 -11.75 3.91
C ARG A 268 -21.71 -12.91 4.89
N TYR A 269 -20.58 -13.57 5.17
CA TYR A 269 -20.53 -14.66 6.15
C TYR A 269 -20.75 -14.15 7.57
N GLY A 270 -20.15 -13.00 7.91
CA GLY A 270 -20.23 -12.40 9.25
C GLY A 270 -19.03 -12.73 10.13
N PRO A 271 -19.12 -12.49 11.45
CA PRO A 271 -18.03 -12.70 12.38
C PRO A 271 -17.53 -14.15 12.39
N ALA A 272 -16.21 -14.33 12.43
CA ALA A 272 -15.56 -15.62 12.57
C ALA A 272 -14.44 -15.54 13.61
N THR A 273 -14.19 -16.67 14.27
CA THR A 273 -13.08 -16.78 15.23
C THR A 273 -11.76 -16.89 14.45
N PRO A 274 -10.73 -16.10 14.81
CA PRO A 274 -9.41 -16.26 14.21
C PRO A 274 -8.85 -17.66 14.49
N LEU A 275 -8.07 -18.21 13.55
CA LEU A 275 -7.38 -19.48 13.74
C LEU A 275 -6.36 -19.34 14.88
N ALA A 276 -6.32 -20.31 15.81
CA ALA A 276 -5.39 -20.30 16.94
C ALA A 276 -3.93 -20.36 16.46
N ASP A 277 -3.62 -21.32 15.59
CA ASP A 277 -2.29 -21.53 15.00
C ASP A 277 -2.20 -21.00 13.57
N GLY A 278 -2.87 -19.87 13.31
CA GLY A 278 -2.98 -19.28 11.97
C GLY A 278 -1.75 -18.51 11.50
N PHE A 279 -0.82 -18.18 12.40
CA PHE A 279 0.40 -17.46 12.06
C PHE A 279 1.50 -17.70 13.08
N HIS A 280 2.73 -17.40 12.68
CA HIS A 280 3.88 -17.30 13.58
C HIS A 280 4.50 -15.91 13.48
N LEU A 281 4.94 -15.36 14.61
CA LEU A 281 5.71 -14.12 14.67
C LEU A 281 7.07 -14.45 15.27
N SER A 282 8.14 -14.18 14.53
CA SER A 282 9.51 -14.39 15.00
C SER A 282 10.01 -13.22 15.86
N ASP A 283 11.11 -13.45 16.56
CA ASP A 283 11.74 -12.43 17.42
C ASP A 283 12.39 -11.28 16.65
N ASP A 284 12.68 -11.47 15.37
CA ASP A 284 13.20 -10.45 14.43
C ASP A 284 12.08 -9.74 13.63
N GLY A 285 10.81 -10.05 13.89
CA GLY A 285 9.68 -9.31 13.34
C GLY A 285 9.13 -9.84 12.01
N LEU A 286 9.52 -11.05 11.59
CA LEU A 286 8.91 -11.76 10.47
C LEU A 286 7.54 -12.29 10.87
N LEU A 287 6.49 -11.84 10.18
CA LEU A 287 5.12 -12.33 10.37
C LEU A 287 4.77 -13.36 9.29
N ASP A 288 4.69 -14.62 9.69
CA ASP A 288 4.39 -15.76 8.81
C ASP A 288 2.92 -16.16 8.87
N LEU A 289 2.19 -15.89 7.78
CA LEU A 289 0.78 -16.27 7.60
C LEU A 289 0.59 -17.53 6.73
N LEU A 290 1.67 -18.23 6.39
CA LEU A 290 1.61 -19.51 5.67
C LEU A 290 0.70 -20.54 6.38
N PRO A 291 0.66 -20.65 7.73
CA PRO A 291 -0.28 -21.57 8.40
C PRO A 291 -1.75 -21.27 8.10
N SER A 292 -2.15 -19.98 8.02
CA SER A 292 -3.50 -19.59 7.59
C SER A 292 -3.77 -20.05 6.16
N LEU A 293 -2.83 -19.83 5.24
CA LEU A 293 -3.01 -20.25 3.84
C LEU A 293 -3.05 -21.79 3.71
N ALA A 294 -2.27 -22.51 4.51
CA ALA A 294 -2.31 -23.97 4.58
C ALA A 294 -3.71 -24.46 5.00
N TRP A 295 -4.30 -23.83 6.01
CA TRP A 295 -5.66 -24.11 6.45
C TRP A 295 -6.69 -23.86 5.34
N LEU A 296 -6.61 -22.74 4.63
CA LEU A 296 -7.48 -22.46 3.48
C LEU A 296 -7.34 -23.52 2.38
N ALA A 297 -6.11 -23.98 2.14
CA ALA A 297 -5.82 -25.01 1.15
C ALA A 297 -6.41 -26.38 1.52
N HIS A 298 -6.98 -26.61 2.70
CA HIS A 298 -7.69 -27.86 3.02
C HIS A 298 -9.12 -27.95 2.46
N GLY A 299 -9.56 -26.96 1.66
CA GLY A 299 -10.87 -27.03 1.00
C GLY A 299 -12.02 -26.60 1.90
N VAL A 300 -11.77 -25.62 2.77
CA VAL A 300 -12.79 -25.02 3.63
C VAL A 300 -13.84 -24.28 2.79
N ALA A 301 -15.07 -24.16 3.31
CA ALA A 301 -16.12 -23.43 2.63
C ALA A 301 -15.72 -21.96 2.40
N THR A 302 -15.86 -21.46 1.17
CA THR A 302 -15.33 -20.17 0.71
C THR A 302 -15.67 -19.00 1.64
N GLY A 303 -16.93 -18.84 2.04
CA GLY A 303 -17.37 -17.75 2.92
C GLY A 303 -16.76 -17.83 4.33
N HIS A 304 -16.72 -19.04 4.91
CA HIS A 304 -16.09 -19.28 6.21
C HIS A 304 -14.58 -19.04 6.14
N GLY A 305 -13.93 -19.56 5.10
CA GLY A 305 -12.51 -19.35 4.85
C GLY A 305 -12.13 -17.88 4.74
N ALA A 306 -12.92 -17.10 3.98
CA ALA A 306 -12.72 -15.67 3.84
C ALA A 306 -12.84 -14.93 5.18
N ALA A 307 -13.85 -15.24 5.99
CA ALA A 307 -14.06 -14.61 7.29
C ALA A 307 -12.96 -14.98 8.30
N CYS A 308 -12.60 -16.27 8.40
CA CYS A 308 -11.51 -16.74 9.25
C CYS A 308 -10.16 -16.14 8.86
N PHE A 309 -9.87 -16.02 7.55
CA PHE A 309 -8.65 -15.37 7.07
C PHE A 309 -8.57 -13.91 7.51
N HIS A 310 -9.64 -13.12 7.33
CA HIS A 310 -9.66 -11.71 7.76
C HIS A 310 -9.53 -11.57 9.28
N ALA A 311 -10.23 -12.40 10.05
CA ALA A 311 -10.13 -12.39 11.52
C ALA A 311 -8.71 -12.74 11.98
N THR A 312 -8.09 -13.76 11.36
CA THR A 312 -6.74 -14.21 11.69
C THR A 312 -5.70 -13.16 11.31
N LEU A 313 -5.82 -12.55 10.13
CA LEU A 313 -4.95 -11.44 9.71
C LEU A 313 -5.07 -10.26 10.67
N ALA A 314 -6.28 -9.85 11.07
CA ALA A 314 -6.46 -8.76 12.04
C ALA A 314 -5.79 -9.07 13.39
N ARG A 315 -5.93 -10.31 13.90
CA ARG A 315 -5.24 -10.76 15.12
C ARG A 315 -3.71 -10.70 14.95
N ALA A 316 -3.21 -11.24 13.83
CA ALA A 316 -1.78 -11.29 13.51
C ALA A 316 -1.14 -9.91 13.49
N LEU A 317 -1.76 -8.96 12.78
CA LEU A 317 -1.29 -7.57 12.69
C LEU A 317 -1.35 -6.86 14.04
N GLY A 318 -2.37 -7.14 14.84
CA GLY A 318 -2.50 -6.60 16.19
C GLY A 318 -1.41 -7.11 17.14
N GLU A 319 -1.09 -8.41 17.08
CA GLU A 319 0.02 -9.00 17.85
C GLU A 319 1.39 -8.51 17.37
N TRP A 320 1.53 -8.25 16.08
CA TRP A 320 2.75 -7.71 15.50
C TRP A 320 3.03 -6.27 15.95
N LEU A 321 2.00 -5.42 15.95
CA LEU A 321 2.07 -4.08 16.55
C LEU A 321 2.35 -4.17 18.06
N ALA A 322 1.71 -5.10 18.77
CA ALA A 322 1.98 -5.31 20.19
C ALA A 322 3.44 -5.70 20.47
N TRP A 323 4.03 -6.54 19.63
CA TRP A 323 5.46 -6.90 19.68
C TRP A 323 6.36 -5.68 19.49
N ALA A 324 6.12 -4.86 18.46
CA ALA A 324 6.92 -3.66 18.22
C ALA A 324 6.72 -2.59 19.30
N GLY A 325 5.50 -2.45 19.80
CA GLY A 325 5.16 -1.53 20.90
C GLY A 325 5.85 -1.91 22.21
N ARG A 326 6.04 -3.20 22.50
CA ARG A 326 6.82 -3.65 23.67
C ARG A 326 8.30 -3.29 23.54
N LYS A 327 8.88 -3.40 22.34
CA LYS A 327 10.29 -3.07 22.10
C LYS A 327 10.57 -1.57 22.10
N SER A 328 9.69 -0.78 21.49
CA SER A 328 9.88 0.67 21.30
C SER A 328 9.25 1.54 22.39
N GLY A 329 8.29 1.02 23.17
CA GLY A 329 7.46 1.80 24.07
C GLY A 329 6.35 2.60 23.37
N ILE A 330 6.24 2.56 22.05
CA ILE A 330 5.28 3.33 21.27
C ILE A 330 3.90 2.66 21.26
N ARG A 331 2.85 3.46 21.46
CA ARG A 331 1.42 3.05 21.42
C ARG A 331 0.59 3.84 20.40
N GLN A 332 1.27 4.47 19.44
CA GLN A 332 0.66 5.16 18.31
C GLN A 332 0.86 4.31 17.06
N ALA A 333 -0.22 3.93 16.40
CA ALA A 333 -0.19 3.17 15.16
C ALA A 333 -0.77 4.01 14.02
N ALA A 334 -0.06 4.09 12.90
CA ALA A 334 -0.54 4.72 11.68
C ALA A 334 -0.72 3.64 10.58
N PHE A 335 -1.87 3.62 9.93
CA PHE A 335 -2.21 2.64 8.88
C PHE A 335 -2.20 3.29 7.51
N GLY A 336 -1.33 2.81 6.62
CA GLY A 336 -1.20 3.30 5.25
C GLY A 336 -1.04 2.18 4.24
N GLY A 337 -1.29 2.46 2.96
CA GLY A 337 -1.28 1.49 1.87
C GLY A 337 -2.68 1.03 1.47
N GLY A 338 -2.82 0.59 0.21
CA GLY A 338 -4.11 0.31 -0.41
C GLY A 338 -4.94 -0.80 0.25
N CYS A 339 -4.31 -1.70 1.01
CA CYS A 339 -5.03 -2.77 1.71
C CYS A 339 -5.91 -2.24 2.86
N PHE A 340 -5.69 -1.02 3.35
CA PHE A 340 -6.57 -0.39 4.35
C PHE A 340 -7.84 0.23 3.74
N LEU A 341 -8.06 0.08 2.43
CA LEU A 341 -9.40 0.22 1.87
C LEU A 341 -10.32 -0.95 2.26
N ASN A 342 -9.76 -2.08 2.69
CA ASN A 342 -10.51 -3.18 3.26
C ASN A 342 -11.11 -2.73 4.60
N ARG A 343 -12.42 -2.48 4.60
CA ARG A 343 -13.16 -1.93 5.73
C ARG A 343 -13.25 -2.95 6.86
N LEU A 344 -13.42 -4.23 6.53
CA LEU A 344 -13.49 -5.30 7.52
C LEU A 344 -12.18 -5.38 8.33
N LEU A 345 -11.04 -5.45 7.63
CA LEU A 345 -9.71 -5.47 8.24
C LEU A 345 -9.47 -4.22 9.09
N THR A 346 -9.67 -3.04 8.50
CA THR A 346 -9.35 -1.75 9.14
C THR A 346 -10.20 -1.54 10.40
N THR A 347 -11.50 -1.82 10.33
CA THR A 347 -12.42 -1.65 11.46
C THR A 347 -12.09 -2.61 12.60
N HIS A 348 -11.86 -3.90 12.29
CA HIS A 348 -11.57 -4.90 13.31
C HIS A 348 -10.21 -4.67 13.98
N LEU A 349 -9.18 -4.38 13.19
CA LEU A 349 -7.84 -4.12 13.72
C LEU A 349 -7.81 -2.85 14.59
N ARG A 350 -8.43 -1.76 14.12
CA ARG A 350 -8.57 -0.53 14.93
C ARG A 350 -9.25 -0.83 16.26
N ALA A 351 -10.44 -1.46 16.22
CA ALA A 351 -11.22 -1.73 17.42
C ALA A 351 -10.46 -2.64 18.42
N TYR A 352 -9.70 -3.62 17.92
CA TYR A 352 -8.86 -4.49 18.74
C TYR A 352 -7.73 -3.71 19.44
N LEU A 353 -7.03 -2.85 18.71
CA LEU A 353 -5.92 -2.06 19.25
C LEU A 353 -6.39 -0.98 20.23
N GLU A 354 -7.46 -0.25 19.91
CA GLU A 354 -7.98 0.80 20.80
C GLU A 354 -8.47 0.22 22.14
N LYS A 355 -9.09 -0.97 22.12
CA LYS A 355 -9.44 -1.72 23.35
C LYS A 355 -8.23 -2.10 24.21
N THR A 356 -7.04 -2.16 23.62
CA THR A 356 -5.78 -2.48 24.31
C THR A 356 -4.90 -1.25 24.55
N GLY A 357 -5.47 -0.05 24.46
CA GLY A 357 -4.84 1.22 24.85
C GLY A 357 -4.01 1.88 23.76
N TRP A 358 -4.14 1.47 22.49
CA TRP A 358 -3.46 2.11 21.36
C TRP A 358 -4.23 3.31 20.84
N ARG A 359 -3.50 4.29 20.30
CA ARG A 359 -4.06 5.35 19.44
C ARG A 359 -3.83 4.98 17.98
N VAL A 360 -4.91 4.85 17.22
CA VAL A 360 -4.86 4.37 15.83
C VAL A 360 -5.27 5.47 14.84
N PHE A 361 -4.35 5.81 13.95
CA PHE A 361 -4.54 6.82 12.91
C PHE A 361 -4.66 6.15 11.53
N THR A 362 -5.70 6.53 10.78
CA THR A 362 -5.92 6.06 9.40
C THR A 362 -6.10 7.28 8.51
N ALA A 363 -5.86 7.12 7.21
CA ALA A 363 -6.14 8.15 6.23
C ALA A 363 -7.61 8.66 6.33
N ALA A 364 -7.79 9.98 6.28
CA ALA A 364 -9.04 10.67 6.51
C ALA A 364 -9.26 11.81 5.50
N GLN A 365 -8.21 12.58 5.17
CA GLN A 365 -8.28 13.64 4.16
C GLN A 365 -7.75 13.17 2.81
N THR A 366 -6.85 12.18 2.78
CA THR A 366 -6.41 11.50 1.56
C THR A 366 -6.87 10.04 1.51
N PRO A 367 -6.84 9.40 0.34
CA PRO A 367 -6.95 7.93 0.27
C PRO A 367 -5.76 7.26 0.98
N PRO A 368 -5.95 6.09 1.61
CA PRO A 368 -4.83 5.30 2.13
C PRO A 368 -4.01 4.61 1.03
N ASN A 369 -4.51 4.58 -0.21
CA ASN A 369 -3.81 4.07 -1.39
C ASN A 369 -2.88 5.13 -2.02
N ASP A 370 -2.26 4.81 -3.16
CA ASP A 370 -1.29 5.67 -3.86
C ASP A 370 -1.79 7.09 -4.20
N GLY A 371 -3.10 7.32 -4.24
CA GLY A 371 -3.68 8.65 -4.38
C GLY A 371 -3.45 9.58 -3.18
N GLY A 372 -2.92 9.07 -2.06
CA GLY A 372 -2.43 9.84 -0.92
C GLY A 372 -0.90 9.99 -0.87
N LEU A 373 -0.17 9.23 -1.69
CA LEU A 373 1.29 9.07 -1.58
C LEU A 373 2.05 10.39 -1.71
N SER A 374 1.60 11.27 -2.63
CA SER A 374 2.25 12.57 -2.85
C SER A 374 2.20 13.49 -1.62
N LEU A 375 1.19 13.35 -0.74
CA LEU A 375 1.14 14.11 0.51
C LEU A 375 2.28 13.68 1.44
N GLY A 376 2.48 12.37 1.60
CA GLY A 376 3.54 11.83 2.44
C GLY A 376 4.93 12.15 1.90
N GLN A 377 5.13 12.03 0.59
CA GLN A 377 6.37 12.47 -0.07
C GLN A 377 6.68 13.94 0.21
N ALA A 378 5.68 14.83 0.07
CA ALA A 378 5.85 16.24 0.36
C ALA A 378 6.20 16.48 1.84
N TRP A 379 5.55 15.77 2.75
CA TRP A 379 5.82 15.89 4.19
C TRP A 379 7.23 15.44 4.57
N VAL A 380 7.68 14.29 4.06
CA VAL A 380 9.06 13.81 4.26
C VAL A 380 10.06 14.82 3.71
N ALA A 381 9.83 15.33 2.50
CA ALA A 381 10.72 16.31 1.88
C ALA A 381 10.74 17.68 2.57
N ILE A 382 9.66 18.07 3.27
CA ILE A 382 9.64 19.25 4.15
C ILE A 382 10.55 19.03 5.36
N LEU A 383 10.50 17.84 5.96
CA LEU A 383 11.23 17.50 7.17
C LEU A 383 12.71 17.12 6.92
N ALA A 384 13.04 16.66 5.71
CA ALA A 384 14.39 16.29 5.35
C ALA A 384 15.35 17.48 5.46
N ALA A 385 16.55 17.23 5.98
CA ALA A 385 17.63 18.20 6.00
C ALA A 385 17.97 18.65 4.56
N SER A 386 18.36 19.92 4.39
CA SER A 386 18.94 20.36 3.11
C SER A 386 20.27 19.61 2.91
N ALA A 387 20.42 18.97 1.74
CA ALA A 387 21.66 18.32 1.33
C ALA A 387 22.76 19.35 1.02
#